data_AF-A0A842LP91-F1
#
_entry.id   AF-A0A842LP91-F1
#
_cell.length_a   1.000
_cell.length_b   1.000
_cell.length_c   1.000
_cell.angle_alpha   90.00
_cell.angle_beta   90.00
_cell.angle_gamma   90.00
#
_symmetry.space_group_name_H-M   'P 1'
#
loop_
_entity.id
_entity.type
_entity.pdbx_description
1 polymer ?
#
loop_
_entity_poly.entity_id
_entity_poly.type
_entity_poly.pdbx_seq_one_letter_code
_entity_poly.pdbx_strand_id
1 'polypeptide(L)'
;MISKLKNLLLTEGVFPEMNLESRKGGAGPIGSYLILENSVVNFRINRESRVRLMKDEGEYSLIFQDTRIPVRIPERPKFYDERLGELPMWMIARRHGRDVLASTVLQRCHMKELG
;
A
#
# COMPACT_ATOMS: atom_id res chain seq x y z
N MET A 1 -4.52 13.92 16.31
CA MET A 1 -3.66 14.28 15.15
C MET A 1 -3.67 13.21 14.07
N ILE A 2 -3.23 11.97 14.37
CA ILE A 2 -3.16 10.84 13.42
C ILE A 2 -4.51 10.47 12.77
N SER A 3 -5.63 10.48 13.50
CA SER A 3 -6.94 10.18 12.90
C SER A 3 -7.34 11.17 11.79
N LYS A 4 -7.00 12.45 11.95
CA LYS A 4 -7.25 13.48 10.93
C LYS A 4 -6.37 13.24 9.71
N LEU A 5 -5.11 12.87 9.92
CA LEU A 5 -4.18 12.52 8.85
C LEU A 5 -4.67 11.31 8.05
N LYS A 6 -5.11 10.23 8.72
CA LYS A 6 -5.68 9.05 8.06
C LYS A 6 -6.84 9.42 7.13
N ASN A 7 -7.75 10.30 7.58
CA ASN A 7 -8.84 10.78 6.74
C ASN A 7 -8.33 11.58 5.54
N LEU A 8 -7.39 12.50 5.72
CA LEU A 8 -6.80 13.28 4.64
C LEU A 8 -6.10 12.41 3.59
N LEU A 9 -5.37 11.39 4.02
CA LEU A 9 -4.73 10.42 3.12
C LEU A 9 -5.75 9.71 2.21
N LEU A 10 -6.93 9.40 2.74
CA LEU A 10 -8.01 8.76 1.99
C LEU A 10 -8.78 9.74 1.08
N THR A 11 -9.05 10.97 1.56
CA THR A 11 -9.91 11.93 0.85
C THR A 11 -9.15 12.84 -0.10
N GLU A 12 -8.05 13.43 0.37
CA GLU A 12 -7.22 14.38 -0.40
C GLU A 12 -6.06 13.68 -1.11
N GLY A 13 -5.60 12.54 -0.59
CA GLY A 13 -4.45 11.83 -1.14
C GLY A 13 -3.11 12.39 -0.68
N VAL A 14 -2.05 12.03 -1.38
CA VAL A 14 -0.66 12.39 -1.08
C VAL A 14 0.02 12.95 -2.30
N PHE A 15 0.83 13.99 -2.10
CA PHE A 15 1.81 14.45 -3.08
C PHE A 15 3.15 13.75 -2.85
N PRO A 16 3.55 12.81 -3.70
CA PRO A 16 4.87 12.20 -3.59
C PRO A 16 5.94 13.10 -4.21
N GLU A 17 6.97 13.45 -3.43
CA GLU A 17 8.16 14.17 -3.91
C GLU A 17 9.18 13.23 -4.58
N MET A 18 8.81 11.96 -4.74
CA MET A 18 9.57 10.93 -5.43
C MET A 18 8.70 10.24 -6.48
N ASN A 19 9.33 9.50 -7.39
CA ASN A 19 8.61 8.54 -8.21
C ASN A 19 8.19 7.34 -7.34
N LEU A 20 6.91 7.29 -7.00
CA LEU A 20 6.29 6.09 -6.45
C LEU A 20 5.95 5.14 -7.59
N GLU A 21 6.51 3.93 -7.57
CA GLU A 21 5.96 2.83 -8.36
C GLU A 21 4.58 2.48 -7.79
N SER A 22 3.52 2.95 -8.45
CA SER A 22 2.16 2.54 -8.08
C SER A 22 1.93 1.09 -8.53
N ARG A 23 1.22 0.31 -7.71
CA ARG A 23 0.82 -1.04 -8.09
C ARG A 23 -0.10 -0.96 -9.31
N LYS A 24 0.28 -1.56 -10.43
CA LYS A 24 -0.55 -1.69 -11.65
C LYS A 24 -1.63 -2.80 -11.53
N GLY A 25 -2.28 -2.93 -10.36
CA GLY A 25 -3.32 -3.93 -10.06
C GLY A 25 -2.87 -5.15 -9.23
N GLY A 26 -3.82 -5.98 -8.80
CA GLY A 26 -3.62 -7.15 -7.93
C GLY A 26 -4.80 -7.45 -7.00
N ALA A 27 -4.87 -8.64 -6.42
CA ALA A 27 -5.71 -8.95 -5.27
C ALA A 27 -5.12 -8.28 -4.01
N GLY A 28 -5.56 -7.06 -3.70
CA GLY A 28 -5.09 -6.24 -2.59
C GLY A 28 -5.76 -4.87 -2.63
N PRO A 29 -5.48 -3.96 -1.68
CA PRO A 29 -6.11 -2.65 -1.66
C PRO A 29 -5.90 -1.95 -3.01
N ILE A 30 -7.01 -1.51 -3.62
CA ILE A 30 -6.99 -0.83 -4.91
C ILE A 30 -6.35 0.54 -4.68
N GLY A 31 -5.05 0.66 -4.96
CA GLY A 31 -4.30 1.90 -4.80
C GLY A 31 -2.93 1.71 -4.14
N SER A 32 -2.29 2.84 -3.84
CA SER A 32 -1.08 2.88 -3.03
C SER A 32 -1.47 2.85 -1.55
N TYR A 33 -0.64 2.23 -0.72
CA TYR A 33 -0.84 2.19 0.72
C TYR A 33 0.49 2.35 1.43
N LEU A 34 0.42 2.85 2.64
CA LEU A 34 1.55 2.99 3.55
C LEU A 34 1.16 2.44 4.91
N ILE A 35 2.16 2.21 5.75
CA ILE A 35 1.98 1.84 7.13
C ILE A 35 2.28 3.08 7.96
N LEU A 36 1.25 3.58 8.61
CA LEU A 36 1.31 4.67 9.55
C LEU A 36 1.10 4.06 10.94
N GLU A 37 2.14 4.12 11.77
CA GLU A 37 2.21 3.41 13.04
C GLU A 37 2.01 1.89 12.81
N ASN A 38 0.92 1.33 13.34
CA ASN A 38 0.55 -0.08 13.21
C ASN A 38 -0.69 -0.29 12.31
N SER A 39 -1.03 0.71 11.48
CA SER A 39 -2.19 0.64 10.59
C SER A 39 -1.79 0.76 9.12
N VAL A 40 -2.40 -0.08 8.28
CA VAL A 40 -2.36 0.11 6.83
C VAL A 40 -3.34 1.22 6.45
N VAL A 41 -2.84 2.23 5.75
CA VAL A 41 -3.63 3.37 5.28
C VAL A 41 -3.51 3.46 3.76
N ASN A 42 -4.65 3.37 3.09
CA ASN A 42 -4.74 3.60 1.65
C ASN A 42 -4.65 5.09 1.35
N PHE A 43 -4.06 5.42 0.21
CA PHE A 43 -4.06 6.78 -0.30
C PHE A 43 -4.07 6.77 -1.83
N ARG A 44 -4.57 7.86 -2.39
CA ARG A 44 -4.41 8.18 -3.81
C ARG A 44 -3.23 9.12 -4.00
N ILE A 45 -2.55 9.01 -5.14
CA ILE A 45 -1.59 10.03 -5.55
C ILE A 45 -2.39 11.27 -6.00
N ASN A 46 -2.08 12.41 -5.40
CA ASN A 46 -2.65 13.72 -5.74
C ASN A 46 -1.54 14.78 -5.63
N ARG A 47 -1.18 15.40 -6.76
CA ARG A 47 -0.11 16.41 -6.82
C ARG A 47 -0.47 17.76 -6.19
N GLU A 48 -1.74 17.94 -5.85
CA GLU A 48 -2.25 19.13 -5.16
C GLU A 48 -2.48 18.88 -3.66
N SER A 49 -2.17 17.68 -3.16
CA SER A 49 -2.38 17.37 -1.75
C SER A 49 -1.46 18.19 -0.84
N ARG A 50 -2.02 18.62 0.30
CA ARG A 50 -1.30 19.28 1.38
C ARG A 50 -0.43 18.32 2.19
N VAL A 51 -0.66 17.01 2.04
CA VAL A 51 0.14 15.97 2.66
C VAL A 51 1.20 15.52 1.67
N ARG A 52 2.47 15.77 2.01
CA ARG A 52 3.60 15.42 1.15
C ARG A 52 4.24 14.13 1.64
N LEU A 53 4.62 13.25 0.73
CA LEU A 53 5.40 12.05 1.04
C LEU A 53 6.81 12.25 0.52
N MET A 54 7.77 12.16 1.43
CA MET A 54 9.20 12.32 1.17
C MET A 54 9.94 11.02 1.43
N LYS A 55 11.09 10.87 0.74
CA LYS A 55 12.07 9.82 0.98
C LYS A 55 13.42 10.49 1.18
N ASP A 56 14.05 10.19 2.30
CA ASP A 56 15.28 10.83 2.76
C ASP A 56 16.12 9.77 3.46
N GLU A 57 17.37 9.60 3.03
CA GLU A 57 18.29 8.55 3.51
C GLU A 57 17.70 7.11 3.53
N GLY A 58 16.70 6.83 2.70
CA GLY A 58 16.03 5.53 2.63
C GLY A 58 14.76 5.42 3.48
N GLU A 59 14.50 6.38 4.35
CA GLU A 59 13.30 6.43 5.19
C GLU A 59 12.17 7.22 4.52
N TYR A 60 10.93 6.83 4.80
CA TYR A 60 9.74 7.52 4.29
C TYR A 60 9.07 8.32 5.39
N SER A 61 8.61 9.53 5.05
CA SER A 61 7.86 10.37 5.98
C SER A 61 6.76 11.16 5.30
N LEU A 62 5.65 11.36 6.01
CA LEU A 62 4.62 12.33 5.65
C LEU A 62 4.94 13.68 6.27
N ILE A 63 4.85 14.74 5.47
CA ILE A 63 4.90 16.13 5.95
C ILE A 63 3.48 16.70 5.92
N PHE A 64 3.00 17.12 7.09
CA PHE A 64 1.70 17.78 7.25
C PHE A 64 1.79 18.84 8.34
N GLN A 65 1.43 20.10 8.02
CA GLN A 65 1.49 21.22 8.97
C GLN A 65 2.85 21.32 9.69
N ASP A 66 3.93 21.31 8.92
CA ASP A 66 5.33 21.36 9.40
C ASP A 66 5.75 20.23 10.34
N THR A 67 4.90 19.21 10.48
CA THR A 67 5.20 17.99 11.24
C THR A 67 5.67 16.90 10.30
N ARG A 68 6.82 16.30 10.62
CA ARG A 68 7.36 15.11 9.95
C ARG A 68 6.91 13.85 10.69
N ILE A 69 6.24 12.96 9.97
CA ILE A 69 5.62 11.76 10.54
C ILE A 69 6.21 10.54 9.82
N PRO A 70 6.96 9.67 10.51
CA PRO A 70 7.58 8.51 9.89
C PRO A 70 6.49 7.52 9.43
N VAL A 71 6.69 6.96 8.23
CA VAL A 71 5.83 5.93 7.65
C VAL A 71 6.68 4.86 6.99
N ARG A 72 6.10 3.67 6.81
CA ARG A 72 6.73 2.61 6.04
C ARG A 72 5.96 2.36 4.75
N ILE A 73 6.65 2.37 3.62
CA ILE A 73 6.10 1.83 2.38
C ILE A 73 6.45 0.34 2.32
N PRO A 74 5.47 -0.56 2.34
CA PRO A 74 5.76 -1.99 2.21
C PRO A 74 6.37 -2.31 0.85
N GLU A 75 7.38 -3.17 0.87
CA GLU A 75 8.06 -3.63 -0.34
C GLU A 75 7.13 -4.41 -1.24
N ARG A 76 7.42 -4.39 -2.55
CA ARG A 76 6.75 -5.28 -3.51
C ARG A 76 7.03 -6.74 -3.10
N PRO A 77 6.01 -7.60 -3.01
CA PRO A 77 6.22 -9.00 -2.63
C PRO A 77 7.20 -9.70 -3.58
N LYS A 78 8.23 -10.37 -3.05
CA LYS A 78 9.32 -11.00 -3.83
C LYS A 78 8.80 -12.04 -4.84
N PHE A 79 7.74 -12.77 -4.50
CA PHE A 79 7.15 -13.77 -5.40
C PHE A 79 6.57 -13.15 -6.68
N TYR A 80 6.36 -11.83 -6.75
CA TYR A 80 5.93 -11.18 -8.00
C TYR A 80 7.01 -11.22 -9.09
N ASP A 81 8.26 -11.44 -8.72
CA ASP A 81 9.40 -11.60 -9.63
C ASP A 81 9.62 -13.05 -10.06
N GLU A 82 8.94 -14.00 -9.43
CA GLU A 82 8.96 -15.41 -9.82
C GLU A 82 8.19 -15.64 -11.12
N ARG A 83 8.52 -16.74 -11.80
CA ARG A 83 7.85 -17.18 -13.03
C ARG A 83 7.30 -18.58 -12.84
N LEU A 84 6.08 -18.79 -13.32
CA LEU A 84 5.47 -20.10 -13.48
C LEU A 84 5.46 -20.43 -14.98
N GLY A 85 6.43 -21.23 -15.43
CA GLY A 85 6.69 -21.41 -16.86
C GLY A 85 7.02 -20.07 -17.53
N GLU A 86 6.30 -19.73 -18.59
CA GLU A 86 6.49 -18.46 -19.29
C GLU A 86 5.79 -17.26 -18.62
N LEU A 87 4.88 -17.49 -17.66
CA LEU A 87 4.06 -16.46 -17.06
C LEU A 87 4.70 -15.91 -15.77
N PRO A 88 4.96 -14.60 -15.66
CA PRO A 88 5.42 -14.02 -14.41
C PRO A 88 4.28 -14.00 -13.38
N MET A 89 4.60 -14.29 -12.12
CA MET A 89 3.62 -14.45 -11.04
C MET A 89 2.81 -13.18 -10.75
N TRP A 90 3.33 -11.99 -11.03
CA TRP A 90 2.54 -10.75 -10.89
C TRP A 90 1.33 -10.72 -11.85
N MET A 91 1.42 -11.33 -13.04
CA MET A 91 0.29 -11.42 -13.98
C MET A 91 -0.79 -12.34 -13.43
N ILE A 92 -0.36 -13.46 -12.84
CA ILE A 92 -1.22 -14.46 -12.21
C ILE A 92 -1.93 -13.80 -10.99
N ALA A 93 -1.18 -13.20 -10.07
CA ALA A 93 -1.70 -12.44 -8.92
C ALA A 93 -2.66 -11.30 -9.30
N ARG A 94 -2.48 -10.71 -10.49
CA ARG A 94 -3.37 -9.67 -11.04
C ARG A 94 -4.66 -10.25 -11.62
N ARG A 95 -4.61 -11.41 -12.27
CA ARG A 95 -5.79 -12.07 -12.86
C ARG A 95 -6.64 -12.81 -11.81
N HIS A 96 -6.05 -13.18 -10.68
CA HIS A 96 -6.73 -13.77 -9.53
C HIS A 96 -7.86 -12.93 -8.90
N GLY A 97 -8.08 -11.69 -9.37
CA GLY A 97 -9.24 -10.88 -8.99
C GLY A 97 -10.43 -10.91 -9.95
N ARG A 98 -10.30 -11.39 -11.19
CA ARG A 98 -11.36 -11.28 -12.23
C ARG A 98 -12.22 -12.55 -12.39
N ASP A 99 -11.59 -13.72 -12.54
CA ASP A 99 -12.28 -14.98 -12.88
C ASP A 99 -11.68 -16.19 -12.15
N VAL A 100 -11.31 -16.00 -10.88
CA VAL A 100 -10.70 -17.07 -10.09
C VAL A 100 -11.59 -17.35 -8.91
N LEU A 101 -11.98 -18.62 -8.76
CA LEU A 101 -12.57 -19.16 -7.54
C LEU A 101 -11.64 -18.72 -6.40
N ALA A 102 -12.01 -17.66 -5.71
CA ALA A 102 -11.12 -17.00 -4.77
C ALA A 102 -10.62 -18.04 -3.76
N SER A 103 -9.42 -17.82 -3.22
CA SER A 103 -8.86 -18.57 -2.10
C SER A 103 -9.76 -18.62 -0.85
N THR A 104 -10.99 -18.08 -0.91
CA THR A 104 -12.06 -18.24 0.07
C THR A 104 -12.52 -19.68 0.28
N VAL A 105 -12.30 -20.60 -0.68
CA VAL A 105 -12.54 -22.04 -0.45
C VAL A 105 -11.51 -22.63 0.53
N LEU A 106 -10.34 -22.00 0.69
CA LEU A 106 -9.23 -22.43 1.56
C LEU A 106 -8.79 -21.36 2.56
N GLN A 107 -9.69 -20.46 2.97
CA GLN A 107 -9.37 -19.46 3.99
C GLN A 107 -9.77 -19.98 5.38
N ARG A 108 -8.80 -20.50 6.15
CA ARG A 108 -8.96 -20.69 7.60
C ARG A 108 -8.53 -19.42 8.31
N CYS A 109 -9.51 -18.66 8.83
CA CYS A 109 -9.22 -17.59 9.79
C CYS A 109 -8.67 -18.23 11.07
N HIS A 110 -7.41 -17.96 11.39
CA HIS A 110 -6.87 -18.23 12.72
C HIS A 110 -7.11 -16.99 13.58
N MET A 111 -8.09 -17.09 14.49
CA MET A 111 -8.17 -16.15 15.60
C MET A 111 -6.95 -16.40 16.48
N LYS A 112 -6.02 -15.46 16.50
CA LYS A 112 -4.94 -15.46 17.48
C LYS A 112 -5.49 -14.75 18.70
N GLU A 113 -5.79 -15.50 19.76
CA GLU A 113 -6.02 -14.90 21.08
C GLU A 113 -4.75 -14.17 21.48
N LEU A 114 -4.86 -12.86 21.70
CA LEU A 114 -3.79 -12.04 22.24
C LEU A 114 -3.70 -12.38 23.74
N GLY A 115 -2.76 -13.25 24.07
CA GLY A 115 -2.29 -13.46 25.45
C GLY A 115 -1.40 -12.33 25.91
#